data_AF-A0A9W9CF34-F1
#
_entry.id   AF-A0A9W9CF34-F1
#
_cell.length_a   1.000
_cell.length_b   1.000
_cell.length_c   1.000
_cell.angle_alpha   90.00
_cell.angle_beta   90.00
_cell.angle_gamma   90.00
#
_symmetry.space_group_name_H-M   'P 1'
#
loop_
_entity.id
_entity.type
_entity.pdbx_description
1 polymer ?
#
loop_
_entity_poly.entity_id
_entity_poly.type
_entity_poly.pdbx_seq_one_letter_code
_entity_poly.pdbx_strand_id
1 'polypeptide(L)'
;MHCSHTSETNVLLFGLLPDEFDIICDELSTSPQLSACPTFIPVCLIDMVNEIIEHDLESGRIRTHNIMLELGMGKSGSEGVYVDCSLHHCDFVPITRALTGLTANLAKCELACEAHTLLLDQMDKQHEKWLNDLDDEQRRRISKHASTLQKRSNNLREWMQAMKPRTKYLTQRSQAYVSTVYSLMAQKDNALNMQTAEASLNLSRASFRDSASMIAIAEDSKQVALATSKDSSSMFIISALTLIFLPPTFTAVCRHSLALHSCSSLMA
;
A
#
# COMPACT_ATOMS: atom_id res chain seq x y z
N MET A 1 -36.77 -27.35 -18.93
CA MET A 1 -37.66 -27.85 -20.00
C MET A 1 -39.07 -27.92 -19.43
N HIS A 2 -40.00 -27.15 -19.98
CA HIS A 2 -41.40 -27.14 -19.56
C HIS A 2 -42.20 -28.10 -20.46
N CYS A 3 -42.94 -29.03 -19.86
CA CYS A 3 -43.81 -29.96 -20.58
C CYS A 3 -45.24 -29.44 -20.55
N SER A 4 -45.77 -29.01 -21.70
CA SER A 4 -47.15 -28.50 -21.81
C SER A 4 -48.21 -29.54 -21.47
N HIS A 5 -47.89 -30.83 -21.58
CA HIS A 5 -48.82 -31.93 -21.29
C HIS A 5 -48.91 -32.25 -19.79
N THR A 6 -47.78 -32.21 -19.06
CA THR A 6 -47.76 -32.54 -17.61
C THR A 6 -47.82 -31.31 -16.73
N SER A 7 -47.68 -30.10 -17.31
CA SER A 7 -47.46 -28.84 -16.58
C SER A 7 -46.21 -28.86 -15.68
N GLU A 8 -45.30 -29.81 -15.90
CA GLU A 8 -44.08 -29.92 -15.11
C GLU A 8 -42.96 -29.08 -15.74
N THR A 9 -42.28 -28.32 -14.89
CA THR A 9 -41.10 -27.53 -15.26
C THR A 9 -39.88 -28.20 -14.64
N ASN A 10 -39.09 -28.89 -15.46
CA ASN A 10 -37.83 -29.49 -15.03
C ASN A 10 -36.70 -28.48 -15.23
N VAL A 11 -36.02 -28.10 -14.13
CA VAL A 11 -34.88 -27.18 -14.16
C VAL A 11 -33.65 -27.88 -13.62
N LEU A 12 -32.53 -27.75 -14.34
CA LEU A 12 -31.22 -28.16 -13.85
C LEU A 12 -30.50 -26.90 -13.36
N LEU A 13 -30.28 -26.81 -12.07
CA LEU A 13 -29.53 -25.74 -11.44
C LEU A 13 -28.09 -26.21 -11.19
N PHE A 14 -27.12 -25.39 -11.56
CA PHE A 14 -25.71 -25.68 -11.35
C PHE A 14 -25.02 -24.49 -10.69
N GLY A 15 -24.13 -24.77 -9.73
CA GLY A 15 -23.29 -23.76 -9.09
C GLY A 15 -23.93 -23.00 -7.93
N LEU A 16 -25.11 -23.40 -7.47
CA LEU A 16 -25.72 -22.84 -6.26
C LEU A 16 -25.07 -23.40 -5.00
N LEU A 17 -24.88 -22.54 -4.01
CA LEU A 17 -24.55 -22.92 -2.65
C LEU A 17 -25.77 -23.58 -1.96
N PRO A 18 -25.57 -24.39 -0.91
CA PRO A 18 -26.67 -25.01 -0.17
C PRO A 18 -27.70 -23.97 0.34
N ASP A 19 -27.23 -22.88 0.95
CA ASP A 19 -28.10 -21.84 1.49
C ASP A 19 -28.90 -21.11 0.39
N GLU A 20 -28.28 -20.93 -0.80
CA GLU A 20 -28.94 -20.35 -1.96
C GLU A 20 -30.03 -21.27 -2.52
N PHE A 21 -29.79 -22.58 -2.51
CA PHE A 21 -30.77 -23.57 -2.94
C PHE A 21 -31.99 -23.58 -2.01
N ASP A 22 -31.76 -23.52 -0.69
CA ASP A 22 -32.84 -23.48 0.30
C ASP A 22 -33.74 -22.26 0.12
N ILE A 23 -33.17 -21.08 -0.16
CA ILE A 23 -33.94 -19.85 -0.46
C ILE A 23 -34.87 -20.07 -1.68
N ILE A 24 -34.37 -20.70 -2.74
CA ILE A 24 -35.19 -20.99 -3.93
C ILE A 24 -36.28 -22.00 -3.60
N CYS A 25 -35.98 -23.03 -2.82
CA CYS A 25 -36.96 -24.02 -2.37
C CYS A 25 -38.08 -23.39 -1.53
N ASP A 26 -37.74 -22.48 -0.64
CA ASP A 26 -38.70 -21.74 0.19
C ASP A 26 -39.58 -20.82 -0.68
N GLU A 27 -38.99 -20.13 -1.65
CA GLU A 27 -39.73 -19.26 -2.59
C GLU A 27 -40.68 -20.06 -3.49
N LEU A 28 -40.23 -21.22 -3.98
CA LEU A 28 -41.05 -22.18 -4.74
C LEU A 28 -42.22 -22.71 -3.90
N SER A 29 -41.97 -22.99 -2.61
CA SER A 29 -42.98 -23.49 -1.68
C SER A 29 -44.01 -22.43 -1.30
N THR A 30 -43.58 -21.16 -1.20
CA THR A 30 -44.44 -20.02 -0.85
C THR A 30 -45.32 -19.59 -2.02
N SER A 31 -44.84 -19.74 -3.26
CA SER A 31 -45.51 -19.30 -4.47
C SER A 31 -45.79 -20.43 -5.46
N PRO A 32 -46.53 -21.50 -5.09
CA PRO A 32 -46.75 -22.66 -5.95
C PRO A 32 -47.55 -22.31 -7.21
N GLN A 33 -48.27 -21.19 -7.21
CA GLN A 33 -49.01 -20.74 -8.39
C GLN A 33 -48.10 -20.14 -9.47
N LEU A 34 -46.91 -19.64 -9.08
CA LEU A 34 -45.94 -19.05 -10.00
C LEU A 34 -45.03 -20.12 -10.63
N SER A 35 -44.94 -21.32 -10.06
CA SER A 35 -44.13 -22.42 -10.60
C SER A 35 -44.62 -22.93 -11.97
N ALA A 36 -45.88 -22.64 -12.31
CA ALA A 36 -46.43 -22.88 -13.64
C ALA A 36 -45.79 -22.00 -14.72
N CYS A 37 -45.18 -20.87 -14.35
CA CYS A 37 -44.50 -19.97 -15.26
C CYS A 37 -43.02 -20.40 -15.44
N PRO A 38 -42.56 -20.73 -16.66
CA PRO A 38 -41.20 -21.22 -16.88
C PRO A 38 -40.12 -20.16 -16.58
N THR A 39 -40.48 -18.88 -16.55
CA THR A 39 -39.59 -17.77 -16.22
C THR A 39 -39.47 -17.50 -14.72
N PHE A 40 -40.24 -18.18 -13.87
CA PHE A 40 -40.25 -17.91 -12.43
C PHE A 40 -38.89 -18.16 -11.77
N ILE A 41 -38.31 -19.35 -11.97
CA ILE A 41 -37.01 -19.71 -11.37
C ILE A 41 -35.89 -18.76 -11.83
N PRO A 42 -35.73 -18.45 -13.14
CA PRO A 42 -34.75 -17.45 -13.55
C PRO A 42 -34.98 -16.05 -12.95
N VAL A 43 -36.22 -15.61 -12.74
CA VAL A 43 -36.49 -14.33 -12.06
C VAL A 43 -36.01 -14.40 -10.61
N CYS A 44 -36.28 -15.48 -9.88
CA CYS A 44 -35.80 -15.66 -8.51
C CYS A 44 -34.28 -15.65 -8.42
N LEU A 45 -33.58 -16.31 -9.36
CA LEU A 45 -32.12 -16.29 -9.43
C LEU A 45 -31.57 -14.88 -9.66
N ILE A 46 -32.17 -14.13 -10.58
CA ILE A 46 -31.75 -12.74 -10.82
C ILE A 46 -31.99 -11.89 -9.58
N ASP A 47 -33.10 -12.09 -8.86
CA ASP A 47 -33.42 -11.39 -7.61
C ASP A 47 -32.35 -11.66 -6.53
N MET A 48 -31.93 -12.91 -6.35
CA MET A 48 -30.85 -13.25 -5.41
C MET A 48 -29.53 -12.58 -5.79
N VAL A 49 -29.16 -12.61 -7.07
CA VAL A 49 -27.91 -11.95 -7.50
C VAL A 49 -28.02 -10.43 -7.36
N ASN A 50 -29.22 -9.87 -7.51
CA ASN A 50 -29.51 -8.46 -7.27
C ASN A 50 -29.14 -8.06 -5.84
N GLU A 51 -29.58 -8.83 -4.84
CA GLU A 51 -29.24 -8.62 -3.42
C GLU A 51 -27.73 -8.67 -3.17
N ILE A 52 -27.03 -9.62 -3.80
CA ILE A 52 -25.56 -9.72 -3.72
C ILE A 52 -24.89 -8.46 -4.29
N ILE A 53 -25.34 -7.99 -5.45
CA ILE A 53 -24.81 -6.76 -6.07
C ILE A 53 -25.02 -5.55 -5.16
N GLU A 54 -26.18 -5.44 -4.51
CA GLU A 54 -26.43 -4.33 -3.57
C GLU A 54 -25.51 -4.38 -2.37
N HIS A 55 -25.35 -5.56 -1.77
CA HIS A 55 -24.44 -5.77 -0.66
C HIS A 55 -22.99 -5.40 -1.05
N ASP A 56 -22.54 -5.80 -2.25
CA ASP A 56 -21.22 -5.46 -2.77
C ASP A 56 -21.06 -3.95 -3.01
N LEU A 57 -22.09 -3.27 -3.52
CA LEU A 57 -22.08 -1.82 -3.72
C LEU A 57 -22.05 -1.06 -2.39
N GLU A 58 -22.80 -1.50 -1.39
CA GLU A 58 -22.81 -0.88 -0.07
C GLU A 58 -21.49 -1.11 0.68
N SER A 59 -20.96 -2.33 0.62
CA SER A 59 -19.62 -2.66 1.09
C SER A 59 -18.55 -1.81 0.40
N GLY A 60 -18.68 -1.61 -0.91
CA GLY A 60 -17.81 -0.74 -1.70
C GLY A 60 -17.91 0.73 -1.29
N ARG A 61 -19.11 1.23 -0.99
CA ARG A 61 -19.34 2.60 -0.49
C ARG A 61 -18.67 2.81 0.86
N ILE A 62 -18.85 1.88 1.80
CA ILE A 62 -18.23 1.93 3.13
C ILE A 62 -16.70 1.90 3.01
N ARG A 63 -16.17 0.99 2.19
CA ARG A 63 -14.72 0.89 1.94
C ARG A 63 -14.14 2.17 1.32
N THR A 64 -14.84 2.75 0.35
CA THR A 64 -14.46 4.05 -0.26
C THR A 64 -14.40 5.15 0.80
N HIS A 65 -15.36 5.18 1.72
CA HIS A 65 -15.41 6.15 2.80
C HIS A 65 -14.24 5.96 3.78
N ASN A 66 -13.93 4.72 4.18
CA ASN A 66 -12.81 4.44 5.07
C ASN A 66 -11.47 4.85 4.44
N ILE A 67 -11.25 4.56 3.15
CA ILE A 67 -10.04 4.98 2.43
C ILE A 67 -9.95 6.52 2.38
N MET A 68 -11.07 7.22 2.18
CA MET A 68 -11.08 8.69 2.24
C MET A 68 -10.61 9.23 3.60
N LEU A 69 -11.01 8.58 4.70
CA LEU A 69 -10.57 8.95 6.04
C LEU A 69 -9.08 8.65 6.26
N GLU A 70 -8.61 7.47 5.82
CA GLU A 70 -7.19 7.10 5.86
C GLU A 70 -6.29 8.07 5.07
N LEU A 71 -6.80 8.60 3.96
CA LEU A 71 -6.11 9.62 3.16
C LEU A 71 -6.19 11.03 3.75
N GLY A 72 -6.89 11.22 4.88
CA GLY A 72 -7.08 12.55 5.48
C GLY A 72 -7.93 13.50 4.64
N MET A 73 -8.69 12.97 3.66
CA MET A 73 -9.53 13.79 2.76
C MET A 73 -10.90 14.14 3.35
N GLY A 74 -11.28 13.52 4.48
CA GLY A 74 -12.55 13.74 5.15
C GLY A 74 -12.40 14.61 6.40
N LYS A 75 -13.38 15.49 6.65
CA LYS A 75 -13.57 16.09 7.97
C LYS A 75 -14.36 15.09 8.82
N SER A 76 -13.75 14.55 9.87
CA SER A 76 -14.52 13.85 10.92
C SER A 76 -15.47 14.88 11.56
N GLY A 77 -16.72 14.48 11.80
CA GLY A 77 -17.78 15.41 12.18
C GLY A 77 -17.57 16.13 13.52
N SER A 78 -18.12 17.35 13.57
CA SER A 78 -18.51 18.21 14.70
C SER A 78 -17.51 18.71 15.74
N GLU A 79 -16.34 18.12 15.95
CA GLU A 79 -15.30 18.74 16.78
C GLU A 79 -14.03 18.79 15.96
N GLY A 80 -13.50 20.00 15.76
CA GLY A 80 -12.42 20.34 14.82
C GLY A 80 -11.05 19.74 15.13
N VAL A 81 -11.01 18.52 15.66
CA VAL A 81 -9.82 17.69 15.75
C VAL A 81 -9.50 17.24 14.32
N TYR A 82 -8.70 18.04 13.64
CA TYR A 82 -7.93 17.55 12.50
C TYR A 82 -7.13 16.36 13.01
N VAL A 83 -7.47 15.15 12.55
CA VAL A 83 -6.54 14.04 12.64
C VAL A 83 -5.37 14.45 11.77
N ASP A 84 -4.27 14.83 12.42
CA ASP A 84 -3.00 15.11 11.75
C ASP A 84 -2.51 13.79 11.16
N CYS A 85 -3.04 13.43 9.99
CA CYS A 85 -2.51 12.40 9.14
C CYS A 85 -1.21 12.96 8.54
N SER A 86 -0.17 13.07 9.37
CA SER A 86 1.14 13.44 8.90
C SER A 86 1.51 12.50 7.76
N LEU A 87 1.87 13.08 6.61
CA LEU A 87 2.23 12.39 5.36
C LEU A 87 3.24 11.24 5.58
N HIS A 88 3.97 11.29 6.70
CA HIS A 88 5.01 10.35 7.07
C HIS A 88 4.52 8.95 7.40
N HIS A 89 3.27 8.76 7.87
CA HIS A 89 2.81 7.45 8.38
C HIS A 89 1.81 6.72 7.48
N CYS A 90 1.40 7.32 6.37
CA CYS A 90 0.52 6.64 5.42
C CYS A 90 1.30 5.59 4.61
N ASP A 91 0.87 4.33 4.68
CA ASP A 91 1.33 3.27 3.78
C ASP A 91 0.44 3.25 2.53
N PHE A 92 0.98 3.75 1.43
CA PHE A 92 0.25 3.88 0.17
C PHE A 92 0.03 2.52 -0.53
N VAL A 93 0.83 1.50 -0.23
CA VAL A 93 0.75 0.21 -0.95
C VAL A 93 -0.55 -0.55 -0.64
N PRO A 94 -0.95 -0.74 0.63
CA PRO A 94 -2.25 -1.33 0.97
C PRO A 94 -3.43 -0.53 0.43
N ILE A 95 -3.35 0.80 0.48
CA ILE A 95 -4.43 1.69 0.00
C ILE A 95 -4.61 1.55 -1.52
N THR A 96 -3.52 1.61 -2.29
CA THR A 96 -3.59 1.40 -3.75
C THR A 96 -4.16 0.03 -4.07
N ARG A 97 -3.68 -1.03 -3.42
CA ARG A 97 -4.21 -2.40 -3.62
C ARG A 97 -5.71 -2.48 -3.30
N ALA A 98 -6.13 -1.85 -2.21
CA ALA A 98 -7.53 -1.80 -1.80
C ALA A 98 -8.41 -1.06 -2.82
N LEU A 99 -7.94 0.08 -3.34
CA LEU A 99 -8.63 0.86 -4.37
C LEU A 99 -8.72 0.09 -5.70
N THR A 100 -7.65 -0.58 -6.12
CA THR A 100 -7.65 -1.40 -7.34
C THR A 100 -8.62 -2.57 -7.22
N GLY A 101 -8.60 -3.29 -6.09
CA GLY A 101 -9.54 -4.38 -5.84
C GLY A 101 -10.99 -3.89 -5.80
N LEU A 102 -11.23 -2.74 -5.17
CA LEU A 102 -12.54 -2.10 -5.16
C LEU A 102 -13.02 -1.72 -6.56
N THR A 103 -12.14 -1.10 -7.38
CA THR A 103 -12.47 -0.73 -8.76
C THR A 103 -12.82 -1.96 -9.60
N ALA A 104 -12.09 -3.07 -9.44
CA ALA A 104 -12.38 -4.32 -10.13
C ALA A 104 -13.74 -4.91 -9.71
N ASN A 105 -14.06 -4.87 -8.41
CA ASN A 105 -15.36 -5.32 -7.91
C ASN A 105 -16.51 -4.45 -8.44
N LEU A 106 -16.34 -3.12 -8.48
CA LEU A 106 -17.35 -2.21 -9.04
C LEU A 106 -17.56 -2.46 -10.54
N ALA A 107 -16.50 -2.72 -11.31
CA ALA A 107 -16.61 -3.09 -12.72
C ALA A 107 -17.36 -4.42 -12.91
N LYS A 108 -17.14 -5.40 -12.02
CA LYS A 108 -17.92 -6.65 -12.00
C LYS A 108 -19.42 -6.36 -11.75
N CYS A 109 -19.76 -5.52 -10.79
CA CYS A 109 -21.16 -5.13 -10.52
C CYS A 109 -21.80 -4.44 -11.73
N GLU A 110 -21.09 -3.52 -12.38
CA GLU A 110 -21.57 -2.82 -13.59
C GLU A 110 -21.89 -3.81 -14.71
N LEU A 111 -20.96 -4.73 -15.00
CA LEU A 111 -21.15 -5.77 -16.01
C LEU A 111 -22.32 -6.71 -15.65
N ALA A 112 -22.45 -7.08 -14.38
CA ALA A 112 -23.55 -7.92 -13.92
C ALA A 112 -24.92 -7.25 -14.11
N CYS A 113 -25.03 -5.95 -13.78
CA CYS A 113 -26.25 -5.18 -14.03
C CYS A 113 -26.63 -5.15 -15.52
N GLU A 114 -25.65 -4.99 -16.41
CA GLU A 114 -25.89 -5.02 -17.86
C GLU A 114 -26.31 -6.40 -18.36
N ALA A 115 -25.59 -7.45 -17.95
CA ALA A 115 -25.90 -8.82 -18.32
C ALA A 115 -27.30 -9.24 -17.85
N HIS A 116 -27.67 -8.93 -16.60
CA HIS A 116 -29.00 -9.27 -16.07
C HIS A 116 -30.12 -8.45 -16.71
N THR A 117 -29.87 -7.18 -17.06
CA THR A 117 -30.86 -6.40 -17.83
C THR A 117 -31.16 -7.09 -19.16
N LEU A 118 -30.13 -7.52 -19.89
CA LEU A 118 -30.30 -8.25 -21.15
C LEU A 118 -31.01 -9.60 -20.96
N LEU A 119 -30.70 -10.31 -19.87
CA LEU A 119 -31.35 -11.57 -19.55
C LEU A 119 -32.85 -11.38 -19.27
N LEU A 120 -33.22 -10.35 -18.50
CA LEU A 120 -34.63 -10.00 -18.25
C LEU A 120 -35.36 -9.67 -19.56
N ASP A 121 -34.73 -8.92 -20.47
CA ASP A 121 -35.31 -8.62 -21.79
C ASP A 121 -35.50 -9.86 -22.66
N GLN A 122 -34.56 -10.82 -22.58
CA GLN A 122 -34.71 -12.11 -23.25
C GLN A 122 -35.81 -12.96 -22.63
N MET A 123 -35.91 -12.96 -21.30
CA MET A 123 -36.94 -13.68 -20.56
C MET A 123 -38.33 -13.16 -20.87
N ASP A 124 -38.52 -11.83 -20.97
CA ASP A 124 -39.79 -11.23 -21.35
C ASP A 124 -40.22 -11.69 -22.77
N LYS A 125 -39.28 -11.75 -23.73
CA LYS A 125 -39.54 -12.27 -25.08
C LYS A 125 -39.93 -13.74 -25.08
N GLN A 126 -39.24 -14.57 -24.30
CA GLN A 126 -39.57 -16.00 -24.17
C GLN A 126 -40.91 -16.19 -23.46
N HIS A 127 -41.21 -15.34 -22.47
CA HIS A 127 -42.47 -15.35 -21.74
C HIS A 127 -43.64 -15.00 -22.65
N GLU A 128 -43.52 -13.95 -23.46
CA GLU A 128 -44.53 -13.55 -24.44
C GLU A 128 -44.76 -14.63 -25.49
N LYS A 129 -43.69 -15.23 -26.02
CA LYS A 129 -43.80 -16.35 -26.95
C LYS A 129 -44.54 -17.54 -26.33
N TRP A 130 -44.16 -17.91 -25.10
CA TRP A 130 -44.82 -18.99 -24.38
C TRP A 130 -46.30 -18.71 -24.13
N LEU A 131 -46.67 -17.48 -23.73
CA LEU A 131 -48.08 -17.09 -23.57
C LEU A 131 -48.88 -17.17 -24.87
N ASN A 132 -48.24 -16.87 -26.00
CA ASN A 132 -48.84 -16.95 -27.33
C ASN A 132 -49.08 -18.40 -27.79
N ASP A 133 -48.25 -19.34 -27.34
CA ASP A 133 -48.36 -20.77 -27.66
C ASP A 133 -49.44 -21.49 -26.81
N LEU A 134 -49.95 -20.87 -25.74
CA LEU A 134 -51.03 -21.42 -24.89
C LEU A 134 -52.41 -21.24 -25.52
N ASP A 135 -53.32 -22.18 -25.23
CA ASP A 135 -54.74 -22.03 -25.56
C ASP A 135 -55.42 -20.92 -24.71
N ASP A 136 -56.62 -20.48 -25.10
CA ASP A 136 -57.32 -19.37 -24.44
C ASP A 136 -57.66 -19.65 -22.97
N GLU A 137 -57.92 -20.91 -22.60
CA GLU A 137 -58.29 -21.28 -21.24
C GLU A 137 -57.06 -21.32 -20.33
N GLN A 138 -55.98 -21.96 -20.79
CA GLN A 138 -54.67 -21.95 -20.14
C GLN A 138 -54.16 -20.52 -19.96
N ARG A 139 -54.27 -19.69 -21.00
CA ARG A 139 -53.88 -18.28 -20.96
C ARG A 139 -54.67 -17.52 -19.91
N ARG A 140 -56.00 -17.71 -19.81
CA ARG A 140 -56.82 -17.07 -18.76
C ARG A 140 -56.37 -17.48 -17.36
N ARG A 141 -56.13 -18.78 -17.14
CA ARG A 141 -55.69 -19.31 -15.85
C ARG A 141 -54.34 -18.74 -15.40
N ILE A 142 -53.41 -18.59 -16.34
CA ILE A 142 -52.02 -18.15 -16.07
C ILE A 142 -51.86 -16.62 -16.10
N SER A 143 -52.76 -15.88 -16.77
CA SER A 143 -52.63 -14.42 -16.99
C SER A 143 -52.33 -13.60 -15.73
N LYS A 144 -52.98 -13.93 -14.61
CA LYS A 144 -52.76 -13.26 -13.32
C LYS A 144 -51.35 -13.52 -12.76
N HIS A 145 -50.85 -14.75 -12.88
CA HIS A 145 -49.51 -15.14 -12.43
C HIS A 145 -48.44 -14.55 -13.34
N ALA A 146 -48.65 -14.60 -14.65
CA ALA A 146 -47.81 -13.98 -15.66
C ALA A 146 -47.63 -12.48 -15.42
N SER A 147 -48.73 -11.74 -15.22
CA SER A 147 -48.67 -10.29 -14.92
C SER A 147 -47.97 -9.98 -13.59
N THR A 148 -48.12 -10.83 -12.57
CA THR A 148 -47.39 -10.69 -11.29
C THR A 148 -45.89 -10.87 -11.51
N LEU A 149 -45.49 -11.88 -12.27
CA LEU A 149 -44.09 -12.15 -12.58
C LEU A 149 -43.47 -11.05 -13.46
N GLN A 150 -44.23 -10.55 -14.45
CA GLN A 150 -43.81 -9.42 -15.27
C GLN A 150 -43.60 -8.15 -14.45
N LYS A 151 -44.46 -7.90 -13.46
CA LYS A 151 -44.25 -6.80 -12.51
C LYS A 151 -42.95 -6.96 -11.72
N ARG A 152 -42.64 -8.18 -11.24
CA ARG A 152 -41.36 -8.46 -10.55
C ARG A 152 -40.16 -8.26 -11.48
N SER A 153 -40.23 -8.76 -12.72
CA SER A 153 -39.22 -8.55 -13.76
C SER A 153 -38.97 -7.05 -14.01
N ASN A 154 -40.03 -6.25 -14.14
CA ASN A 154 -39.93 -4.80 -14.31
C ASN A 154 -39.28 -4.12 -13.11
N ASN A 155 -39.67 -4.49 -11.88
CA ASN A 155 -39.05 -3.95 -10.67
C ASN A 155 -37.55 -4.24 -10.63
N LEU A 156 -37.13 -5.47 -10.98
CA LEU A 156 -35.71 -5.84 -11.06
C LEU A 156 -34.97 -5.00 -12.10
N ARG A 157 -35.57 -4.78 -13.27
CA ARG A 157 -35.01 -3.93 -14.32
C ARG A 157 -34.81 -2.49 -13.84
N GLU A 158 -35.83 -1.91 -13.20
CA GLU A 158 -35.75 -0.57 -12.63
C GLU A 158 -34.62 -0.47 -11.58
N TRP A 159 -34.47 -1.51 -10.77
CA TRP A 159 -33.44 -1.55 -9.74
C TRP A 159 -32.02 -1.66 -10.32
N MET A 160 -31.82 -2.54 -11.30
CA MET A 160 -30.56 -2.64 -12.05
C MET A 160 -30.20 -1.29 -12.72
N GLN A 161 -31.19 -0.59 -13.27
CA GLN A 161 -31.00 0.75 -13.83
C GLN A 161 -30.62 1.78 -12.76
N ALA A 162 -31.19 1.71 -11.56
CA ALA A 162 -30.84 2.57 -10.43
C ALA A 162 -29.44 2.27 -9.86
N MET A 163 -28.94 1.05 -10.00
CA MET A 163 -27.59 0.66 -9.56
C MET A 163 -26.47 1.17 -10.49
N LYS A 164 -26.74 1.30 -11.78
CA LYS A 164 -25.74 1.81 -12.76
C LYS A 164 -25.12 3.16 -12.35
N PRO A 165 -25.89 4.23 -12.04
CA PRO A 165 -25.30 5.49 -11.62
C PRO A 165 -24.56 5.38 -10.28
N ARG A 166 -25.00 4.53 -9.34
CA ARG A 166 -24.29 4.29 -8.07
C ARG A 166 -22.92 3.67 -8.32
N THR A 167 -22.86 2.64 -9.16
CA THR A 167 -21.63 1.95 -9.53
C THR A 167 -20.67 2.91 -10.22
N LYS A 168 -21.16 3.67 -11.22
CA LYS A 168 -20.38 4.69 -11.93
C LYS A 168 -19.80 5.74 -10.99
N TYR A 169 -20.62 6.25 -10.06
CA TYR A 169 -20.16 7.22 -9.06
C TYR A 169 -19.04 6.66 -8.19
N LEU A 170 -19.21 5.45 -7.65
CA LEU A 170 -18.19 4.81 -6.81
C LEU A 170 -16.90 4.53 -7.59
N THR A 171 -17.01 4.11 -8.85
CA THR A 171 -15.84 3.89 -9.73
C THR A 171 -15.07 5.17 -9.96
N GLN A 172 -15.76 6.26 -10.34
CA GLN A 172 -15.13 7.57 -10.55
C GLN A 172 -14.47 8.09 -9.28
N ARG A 173 -15.11 7.91 -8.12
CA ARG A 173 -14.56 8.31 -6.83
C ARG A 173 -13.33 7.48 -6.45
N SER A 174 -13.37 6.16 -6.67
CA SER A 174 -12.22 5.29 -6.43
C SER A 174 -11.02 5.66 -7.32
N GLN A 175 -11.26 5.94 -8.61
CA GLN A 175 -10.24 6.43 -9.54
C GLN A 175 -9.64 7.77 -9.12
N ALA A 176 -10.46 8.71 -8.64
CA ALA A 176 -9.97 9.98 -8.10
C ALA A 176 -9.03 9.76 -6.90
N TYR A 177 -9.36 8.82 -6.01
CA TYR A 177 -8.49 8.46 -4.88
C TYR A 177 -7.19 7.80 -5.30
N VAL A 178 -7.20 6.95 -6.33
CA VAL A 178 -5.96 6.40 -6.91
C VAL A 178 -5.04 7.53 -7.38
N SER A 179 -5.58 8.50 -8.11
CA SER A 179 -4.82 9.67 -8.56
C SER A 179 -4.28 10.51 -7.40
N THR A 180 -5.08 10.69 -6.34
CA THR A 180 -4.62 11.38 -5.13
C THR A 180 -3.48 10.63 -4.44
N VAL A 181 -3.59 9.31 -4.29
CA VAL A 181 -2.53 8.48 -3.70
C VAL A 181 -1.23 8.63 -4.47
N TYR A 182 -1.25 8.56 -5.80
CA TYR A 182 -0.04 8.76 -6.61
C TYR A 182 0.57 10.16 -6.42
N SER A 183 -0.27 11.19 -6.29
CA SER A 183 0.19 12.55 -6.03
C SER A 183 0.87 12.67 -4.65
N LEU A 184 0.29 12.03 -3.62
CA LEU A 184 0.87 12.00 -2.27
C LEU A 184 2.17 11.19 -2.22
N MET A 185 2.27 10.08 -2.96
CA MET A 185 3.50 9.31 -3.12
C MET A 185 4.61 10.18 -3.73
N ALA A 186 4.31 10.89 -4.83
CA ALA A 186 5.27 11.78 -5.47
C ALA A 186 5.73 12.92 -4.54
N GLN A 187 4.82 13.48 -3.72
CA GLN A 187 5.19 14.47 -2.70
C GLN A 187 6.12 13.90 -1.63
N LYS A 188 5.85 12.68 -1.14
CA LYS A 188 6.69 11.99 -0.17
C LYS A 188 8.08 11.70 -0.75
N ASP A 189 8.16 11.22 -1.98
CA ASP A 189 9.43 10.94 -2.66
C ASP A 189 10.26 12.22 -2.87
N ASN A 190 9.61 13.32 -3.26
CA ASN A 190 10.26 14.62 -3.36
C ASN A 190 10.81 15.12 -2.01
N ALA A 191 10.03 14.94 -0.93
CA ALA A 191 10.47 15.30 0.42
C ALA A 191 11.68 14.46 0.88
N LEU A 192 11.66 13.14 0.65
CA LEU A 192 12.78 12.26 0.96
C LEU A 192 14.02 12.58 0.13
N ASN A 193 13.85 12.91 -1.15
CA ASN A 193 14.94 13.31 -2.02
C ASN A 193 15.60 14.61 -1.54
N MET A 194 14.81 15.60 -1.12
CA MET A 194 15.35 16.84 -0.52
C MET A 194 16.12 16.57 0.78
N GLN A 195 15.57 15.75 1.67
CA GLN A 195 16.27 15.35 2.91
C GLN A 195 17.58 14.60 2.63
N THR A 196 17.57 13.72 1.63
CA THR A 196 18.77 12.98 1.19
C THR A 196 19.82 13.92 0.60
N ALA A 197 19.41 14.90 -0.20
CA ALA A 197 20.30 15.92 -0.75
C ALA A 197 20.91 16.80 0.35
N GLU A 198 20.11 17.20 1.35
CA GLU A 198 20.59 17.97 2.50
C GLU A 198 21.59 17.17 3.34
N ALA A 199 21.29 15.90 3.65
CA ALA A 199 22.20 15.00 4.35
C ALA A 199 23.52 14.83 3.58
N SER A 200 23.46 14.70 2.25
CA SER A 200 24.63 14.59 1.37
C SER A 200 25.48 15.86 1.39
N LEU A 201 24.86 17.04 1.39
CA LEU A 201 25.55 18.33 1.52
C LEU A 201 26.25 18.46 2.88
N ASN A 202 25.58 18.07 3.96
CA ASN A 202 26.16 18.10 5.29
C ASN A 202 27.35 17.13 5.42
N LEU A 203 27.22 15.91 4.87
CA LEU A 203 28.33 14.95 4.83
C LEU A 203 29.52 15.46 4.01
N SER A 204 29.25 16.09 2.87
CA SER A 204 30.31 16.67 2.03
C SER A 204 31.04 17.81 2.75
N ARG A 205 30.30 18.66 3.48
CA ARG A 205 30.89 19.74 4.30
C ARG A 205 31.74 19.19 5.45
N ALA A 206 31.26 18.15 6.14
CA ALA A 206 32.04 17.47 7.18
C ALA A 206 33.32 16.86 6.59
N SER A 207 33.20 16.14 5.47
CA SER A 207 34.35 15.53 4.78
C SER A 207 35.39 16.55 4.32
N PHE A 208 34.94 17.73 3.85
CA PHE A 208 35.85 18.83 3.50
C PHE A 208 36.60 19.36 4.72
N ARG A 209 35.91 19.52 5.86
CA ARG A 209 36.55 19.92 7.12
C ARG A 209 37.57 18.90 7.59
N ASP A 210 37.22 17.62 7.56
CA ASP A 210 38.12 16.53 7.96
C ASP A 210 39.35 16.48 7.06
N SER A 211 39.17 16.67 5.75
CA SER A 211 40.28 16.75 4.80
C SER A 211 41.22 17.93 5.12
N ALA A 212 40.65 19.11 5.44
CA ALA A 212 41.43 20.28 5.83
C ALA A 212 42.19 20.05 7.15
N SER A 213 41.54 19.45 8.15
CA SER A 213 42.16 19.08 9.43
C SER A 213 43.29 18.06 9.23
N MET A 214 43.10 17.08 8.36
CA MET A 214 44.11 16.07 8.06
C MET A 214 45.37 16.69 7.41
N ILE A 215 45.18 17.64 6.49
CA ILE A 215 46.31 18.39 5.89
C ILE A 215 47.08 19.14 6.97
N ALA A 216 46.39 19.85 7.87
CA ALA A 216 47.03 20.58 8.97
C ALA A 216 47.82 19.64 9.90
N ILE A 217 47.25 18.48 10.25
CA ILE A 217 47.93 17.46 11.08
C ILE A 217 49.18 16.91 10.37
N ALA A 218 49.12 16.68 9.06
CA ALA A 218 50.25 16.19 8.29
C ALA A 218 51.40 17.23 8.23
N GLU A 219 51.05 18.52 8.09
CA GLU A 219 52.03 19.61 8.15
C GLU A 219 52.69 19.72 9.52
N ASP A 220 51.91 19.66 10.60
CA ASP A 220 52.43 19.67 11.98
C ASP A 220 53.33 18.45 12.24
N SER A 221 52.89 17.26 11.84
CA SER A 221 53.69 16.02 11.94
C SER A 221 55.03 16.15 11.20
N LYS A 222 55.05 16.80 10.04
CA LYS A 222 56.28 17.08 9.29
C LYS A 222 57.20 18.03 10.06
N GLN A 223 56.66 19.06 10.70
CA GLN A 223 57.46 19.99 11.52
C GLN A 223 58.05 19.29 12.74
N VAL A 224 57.26 18.48 13.45
CA VAL A 224 57.72 17.67 14.59
C VAL A 224 58.82 16.70 14.17
N ALA A 225 58.67 16.02 13.03
CA ALA A 225 59.70 15.12 12.51
C ALA A 225 61.01 15.87 12.18
N LEU A 226 60.93 17.07 11.59
CA LEU A 226 62.11 17.90 11.31
C LEU A 226 62.80 18.39 12.58
N ALA A 227 62.03 18.81 13.59
CA ALA A 227 62.57 19.19 14.89
C ALA A 227 63.27 18.00 15.58
N THR A 228 62.61 16.85 15.63
CA THR A 228 63.15 15.61 16.20
C THR A 228 64.43 15.16 15.49
N SER A 229 64.50 15.30 14.16
CA SER A 229 65.71 15.01 13.38
C SER A 229 66.87 15.93 13.75
N LYS A 230 66.60 17.23 13.99
CA LYS A 230 67.61 18.20 14.43
C LYS A 230 68.08 17.93 15.86
N ASP A 231 67.15 17.59 16.75
CA ASP A 231 67.46 17.24 18.13
C ASP A 231 68.31 15.97 18.20
N SER A 232 67.97 14.96 17.39
CA SER A 232 68.77 13.72 17.26
C SER A 232 70.19 14.02 16.75
N SER A 233 70.32 14.93 15.78
CA SER A 233 71.64 15.37 15.29
C SER A 233 72.44 16.11 16.36
N SER A 234 71.79 16.99 17.13
CA SER A 234 72.44 17.74 18.22
C SER A 234 72.88 16.80 19.35
N MET A 235 72.03 15.84 19.69
CA MET A 235 72.31 14.81 20.69
C MET A 235 73.49 13.93 20.26
N PHE A 236 73.56 13.56 18.97
CA PHE A 236 74.69 12.82 18.42
C PHE A 236 76.00 13.61 18.56
N ILE A 237 75.99 14.91 18.23
CA ILE A 237 77.17 15.78 18.36
C ILE A 237 77.62 15.87 19.83
N ILE A 238 76.69 16.12 20.76
CA ILE A 238 77.00 16.19 22.20
C ILE A 238 77.59 14.85 22.68
N SER A 239 76.98 13.73 22.29
CA SER A 239 77.46 12.39 22.67
C SER A 239 78.84 12.08 22.10
N ALA A 240 79.11 12.49 20.86
CA ALA A 240 80.44 12.33 20.25
C ALA A 240 81.48 13.19 20.98
N LEU A 241 81.14 14.45 21.30
CA LEU A 241 82.01 15.34 22.06
C LEU A 241 82.30 14.78 23.46
N THR A 242 81.29 14.31 24.20
CA THR A 242 81.51 13.73 25.53
C THR A 242 82.39 12.48 25.43
N LEU A 243 82.20 11.63 24.43
CA LEU A 243 83.02 10.42 24.23
C LEU A 243 84.49 10.74 23.93
N ILE A 244 84.76 11.81 23.17
CA ILE A 244 86.13 12.28 22.87
C ILE A 244 86.78 12.98 24.06
N PHE A 245 86.05 13.85 24.77
CA PHE A 245 86.61 14.73 25.80
C PHE A 245 86.58 14.16 27.23
N LEU A 246 85.71 13.20 27.56
CA LEU A 246 85.71 12.58 28.90
C LEU A 246 87.01 11.82 29.23
N PRO A 247 87.57 10.96 28.35
CA PRO A 247 88.75 10.19 28.71
C PRO A 247 89.98 11.08 29.01
N PRO A 248 90.29 12.12 28.22
CA PRO A 248 91.37 13.05 28.52
C PRO A 248 91.13 13.86 29.80
N THR A 249 89.91 14.36 30.03
CA THR A 249 89.60 15.13 31.26
C THR A 249 89.65 14.26 32.50
N PHE A 250 89.16 13.02 32.42
CA PHE A 250 89.29 12.04 33.50
C PHE A 250 90.77 11.74 33.81
N THR A 251 91.61 11.49 32.79
CA THR A 251 93.05 11.28 33.00
C THR A 251 93.77 12.53 33.51
N ALA A 252 93.35 13.73 33.11
CA ALA A 252 93.91 15.00 33.60
C ALA A 252 93.57 15.24 35.08
N VAL A 253 92.33 14.99 35.51
CA VAL A 253 91.93 15.07 36.92
C VAL A 253 92.63 13.99 37.74
N CYS A 254 92.74 12.75 37.24
CA CYS A 254 93.53 11.70 37.90
C CYS A 254 95.00 12.10 38.04
N ARG A 255 95.63 12.69 37.01
CA ARG A 255 97.02 13.19 37.11
C ARG A 255 97.16 14.37 38.07
N HIS A 256 96.20 15.29 38.10
CA HIS A 256 96.23 16.41 39.05
C HIS A 256 96.04 15.92 40.50
N SER A 257 95.18 14.93 40.72
CA SER A 257 94.99 14.29 42.03
C SER A 257 96.25 13.50 42.46
N LEU A 258 96.90 12.79 41.53
CA LEU A 258 98.20 12.13 41.76
C LEU A 258 99.35 13.11 42.03
N ALA A 259 99.35 14.28 41.36
CA ALA A 259 100.32 15.34 41.60
C ALA A 259 100.13 16.00 42.98
N LEU A 260 98.87 16.19 43.42
CA LEU A 260 98.56 16.65 44.78
C LEU A 260 98.94 15.62 45.85
N HIS A 261 98.78 14.32 45.57
CA HIS A 261 99.24 13.27 46.48
C HIS A 261 100.77 13.13 46.54
N SER A 262 101.48 13.45 45.44
CA SER A 262 102.94 13.46 45.41
C SER A 262 103.54 14.69 46.09
N CYS A 263 102.84 15.84 46.07
CA CYS A 263 103.28 17.04 46.81
C CYS A 263 103.10 16.91 48.34
N SER A 264 102.13 16.12 48.82
CA SER A 264 102.01 15.82 50.26
C SER A 264 103.06 14.85 50.79
N SER A 265 103.79 14.13 49.92
CA SER A 265 104.81 13.15 50.36
C SER A 265 106.25 13.66 50.26
N LEU A 266 106.47 14.93 49.89
CA LEU A 266 107.78 15.59 49.86
C LEU A 266 107.94 16.70 50.92
N MET A 267 107.04 16.74 51.90
CA MET A 267 107.13 17.55 53.12
C MET A 267 107.08 16.70 54.41
N ALA A 268 107.56 15.45 54.33
CA ALA A 268 107.84 14.61 55.49
C ALA A 268 109.28 14.08 55.40
#